data_AF-A0A7S2TBX6-F1
#
_entry.id   AF-A0A7S2TBX6-F1
#
_cell.length_a   1.000
_cell.length_b   1.000
_cell.length_c   1.000
_cell.angle_alpha   90.00
_cell.angle_beta   90.00
_cell.angle_gamma   90.00
#
_symmetry.space_group_name_H-M   'P 1'
#
loop_
_entity.id
_entity.type
_entity.pdbx_description
1 polymer ?
#
loop_
_entity_poly.entity_id
_entity_poly.type
_entity_poly.pdbx_seq_one_letter_code
_entity_poly.pdbx_strand_id
1 'polypeptide(L)'
;QGLAAFWRGNFTNCIRYFPTQAFNLAFKDTIKKMFPKYSPKQDFWKFFAVNLASGGLAGAGSLTLVYPLDYARTRLASDVGSGKKTFDGLGDCIKKTAAGPSGVMGLYNGFGVSVAGIIAYRGVQFGTFDTIM
;
A
#
# COMPACT_ATOMS: atom_id res chain seq x y z
N GLN A 1 -3.01 30.88 -6.02
CA GLN A 1 -3.06 29.66 -5.20
C GLN A 1 -2.12 29.89 -4.01
N GLY A 2 -2.64 30.19 -2.81
CA GLY A 2 -1.85 30.70 -1.67
C GLY A 2 -1.11 29.64 -0.87
N LEU A 3 -0.45 30.03 0.23
CA LEU A 3 0.31 29.15 1.15
C LEU A 3 -0.45 27.93 1.65
N ALA A 4 -1.79 27.99 1.75
CA ALA A 4 -2.62 26.84 2.10
C ALA A 4 -2.60 25.72 1.03
N ALA A 5 -2.23 26.03 -0.21
CA ALA A 5 -2.05 25.03 -1.27
C ALA A 5 -0.86 24.10 -1.00
N PHE A 6 0.18 24.56 -0.28
CA PHE A 6 1.32 23.73 0.12
C PHE A 6 0.95 22.61 1.11
N TRP A 7 -0.09 22.83 1.92
CA TRP A 7 -0.59 21.84 2.89
C TRP A 7 -1.76 21.00 2.36
N ARG A 8 -2.22 21.30 1.14
CA ARG A 8 -3.35 20.61 0.51
C ARG A 8 -2.92 19.18 0.14
N GLY A 9 -3.35 18.22 0.96
CA GLY A 9 -2.97 16.80 0.84
C GLY A 9 -2.13 16.24 1.98
N ASN A 10 -1.64 17.09 2.90
CA ASN A 10 -0.91 16.60 4.08
C ASN A 10 -1.82 15.80 5.02
N PHE A 11 -3.08 16.20 5.14
CA PHE A 11 -4.10 15.45 5.89
C PHE A 11 -4.26 14.01 5.37
N THR A 12 -4.23 13.84 4.05
CA THR A 12 -4.30 12.51 3.41
C THR A 12 -3.04 11.69 3.68
N ASN A 13 -1.86 12.32 3.82
CA ASN A 13 -0.63 11.63 4.24
C ASN A 13 -0.72 11.16 5.70
N CYS A 14 -1.23 11.99 6.61
CA CYS A 14 -1.44 11.59 8.00
C CYS A 14 -2.44 10.43 8.11
N ILE A 15 -3.56 10.50 7.37
CA ILE A 15 -4.55 9.41 7.32
C ILE A 15 -3.96 8.13 6.73
N ARG A 16 -3.03 8.21 5.78
CA ARG A 16 -2.35 7.01 5.26
C ARG A 16 -1.36 6.43 6.25
N TYR A 17 -0.65 7.27 6.99
CA TYR A 17 0.37 6.84 7.94
C TYR A 17 -0.23 6.03 9.08
N PHE A 18 -1.42 6.43 9.56
CA PHE A 18 -2.09 5.80 10.69
C PHE A 18 -2.38 4.30 10.49
N PRO A 19 -3.08 3.86 9.42
CA PRO A 19 -3.35 2.44 9.18
C PRO A 19 -2.09 1.68 8.76
N THR A 20 -1.13 2.30 8.08
CA THR A 20 0.17 1.65 7.82
C THR A 20 0.88 1.32 9.12
N GLN A 21 0.92 2.25 10.07
CA GLN A 21 1.54 2.03 11.39
C GLN A 21 0.73 1.07 12.25
N ALA A 22 -0.60 1.15 12.23
CA ALA A 22 -1.47 0.21 12.94
C ALA A 22 -1.28 -1.22 12.41
N PHE A 23 -1.17 -1.40 11.10
CA PHE A 23 -0.90 -2.70 10.50
C PHE A 23 0.51 -3.20 10.84
N ASN A 24 1.52 -2.33 10.76
CA ASN A 24 2.89 -2.66 11.14
C ASN A 24 2.95 -3.07 12.62
N LEU A 25 2.20 -2.42 13.50
CA LEU A 25 2.16 -2.78 14.91
C LEU A 25 1.38 -4.08 15.17
N ALA A 26 0.28 -4.31 14.47
CA ALA A 26 -0.57 -5.49 14.66
C ALA A 26 -0.03 -6.78 14.00
N PHE A 27 0.63 -6.67 12.86
CA PHE A 27 0.98 -7.83 12.04
C PHE A 27 2.48 -8.07 11.88
N LYS A 28 3.35 -7.10 12.19
CA LYS A 28 4.80 -7.31 12.09
C LYS A 28 5.28 -8.47 12.96
N ASP A 29 4.77 -8.58 14.19
CA ASP A 29 5.18 -9.65 15.09
C ASP A 29 4.55 -10.99 14.71
N THR A 30 3.29 -10.99 14.26
CA THR A 30 2.58 -12.19 13.76
C THR A 30 3.26 -12.76 12.53
N ILE A 31 3.66 -11.90 11.58
CA ILE A 31 4.34 -12.29 10.35
C ILE A 31 5.77 -12.72 10.65
N LYS A 32 6.50 -12.00 11.52
CA LYS A 32 7.84 -12.45 11.94
C LYS A 32 7.84 -13.80 12.66
N LYS A 33 6.76 -14.15 13.36
CA LYS A 33 6.59 -15.46 14.02
C LYS A 33 6.20 -16.58 13.06
N MET A 34 5.55 -16.26 11.94
CA MET A 34 5.07 -17.25 10.97
C MET A 34 6.18 -17.82 10.08
N PHE A 35 7.33 -17.14 10.00
CA PHE A 35 8.43 -17.50 9.11
C PHE A 35 9.67 -17.99 9.87
N PRO A 36 10.33 -19.07 9.42
CA PRO A 36 11.56 -19.56 10.04
C PRO A 36 12.68 -18.52 9.89
N LYS A 37 13.47 -18.31 10.95
CA LYS A 37 14.64 -17.43 10.92
C LYS A 37 15.80 -18.14 10.21
N TYR A 38 16.02 -17.82 8.94
CA TYR A 38 17.20 -18.27 8.20
C TYR A 38 18.37 -17.29 8.39
N SER A 39 19.59 -17.83 8.48
CA SER A 39 20.80 -17.01 8.55
C SER A 39 21.16 -16.52 7.15
N PRO A 40 21.34 -15.20 6.93
CA PRO A 40 21.62 -14.63 5.61
C PRO A 40 22.94 -15.10 4.98
N LYS A 41 23.84 -15.73 5.76
CA LYS A 41 25.18 -16.14 5.30
C LYS A 41 25.30 -17.59 4.80
N GLN A 42 24.32 -18.46 5.04
CA GLN A 42 24.41 -19.89 4.66
C GLN A 42 23.38 -20.32 3.60
N ASP A 43 22.23 -19.64 3.51
CA ASP A 43 21.13 -19.99 2.59
C ASP A 43 20.44 -18.71 2.06
N PHE A 44 21.17 -17.89 1.29
CA PHE A 44 20.68 -16.61 0.78
C PHE A 44 19.34 -16.71 0.04
N TRP A 45 19.18 -17.70 -0.85
CA TRP A 45 17.95 -17.89 -1.62
C TRP A 45 16.73 -18.25 -0.75
N LYS A 46 16.92 -19.06 0.30
CA LYS A 46 15.84 -19.41 1.24
C LYS A 46 15.49 -18.22 2.13
N PHE A 47 16.50 -17.49 2.60
CA PHE A 47 16.30 -16.24 3.34
C PHE A 47 15.56 -15.19 2.48
N PHE A 48 15.93 -15.04 1.21
CA PHE A 48 15.27 -14.14 0.28
C PHE A 48 13.82 -14.54 0.04
N ALA A 49 13.55 -15.81 -0.29
CA ALA A 49 12.20 -16.31 -0.52
C ALA A 49 11.30 -16.13 0.71
N VAL A 50 11.82 -16.38 1.91
CA VAL A 50 11.10 -16.19 3.18
C VAL A 50 10.86 -14.71 3.49
N ASN A 51 11.82 -13.82 3.24
CA ASN A 51 11.62 -12.38 3.40
C ASN A 51 10.67 -11.78 2.35
N LEU A 52 10.67 -12.34 1.14
CA LEU A 52 9.76 -11.95 0.08
C LEU A 52 8.34 -12.43 0.38
N ALA A 53 8.16 -13.68 0.81
CA ALA A 53 6.87 -14.23 1.20
C ALA A 53 6.30 -13.52 2.45
N SER A 54 7.13 -13.29 3.47
CA SER A 54 6.70 -12.54 4.67
C SER A 54 6.39 -11.08 4.36
N GLY A 55 7.21 -10.43 3.54
CA GLY A 55 6.98 -9.09 3.05
C GLY A 55 5.74 -8.97 2.17
N GLY A 56 5.51 -9.96 1.33
CA GLY A 56 4.37 -10.05 0.43
C GLY A 56 3.06 -10.28 1.18
N LEU A 57 3.03 -11.18 2.16
CA LEU A 57 1.87 -11.40 3.03
C LEU A 57 1.59 -10.17 3.91
N ALA A 58 2.64 -9.55 4.46
CA ALA A 58 2.50 -8.29 5.21
C ALA A 58 1.97 -7.17 4.32
N GLY A 59 2.54 -7.03 3.14
CA GLY A 59 2.12 -6.04 2.15
C GLY A 59 0.68 -6.28 1.72
N ALA A 60 0.33 -7.51 1.37
CA ALA A 60 -1.01 -7.90 0.93
C ALA A 60 -2.06 -7.62 2.02
N GLY A 61 -1.82 -8.04 3.27
CA GLY A 61 -2.74 -7.77 4.39
C GLY A 61 -2.86 -6.27 4.70
N SER A 62 -1.75 -5.52 4.63
CA SER A 62 -1.79 -4.07 4.83
C SER A 62 -2.56 -3.40 3.71
N LEU A 63 -2.35 -3.84 2.47
CA LEU A 63 -3.11 -3.36 1.33
C LEU A 63 -4.58 -3.71 1.51
N THR A 64 -4.97 -4.88 2.00
CA THR A 64 -6.41 -5.20 2.13
C THR A 64 -7.18 -4.14 2.95
N LEU A 65 -6.55 -3.57 4.00
CA LEU A 65 -7.16 -2.50 4.78
C LEU A 65 -6.96 -1.09 4.19
N VAL A 66 -5.80 -0.81 3.60
CA VAL A 66 -5.43 0.54 3.15
C VAL A 66 -5.85 0.82 1.70
N TYR A 67 -6.04 -0.21 0.89
CA TYR A 67 -6.29 -0.11 -0.54
C TYR A 67 -7.55 0.69 -0.90
N PRO A 68 -8.70 0.56 -0.19
CA PRO A 68 -9.84 1.44 -0.44
C PRO A 68 -9.54 2.92 -0.22
N LEU A 69 -8.69 3.24 0.77
CA LEU A 69 -8.26 4.61 1.06
C LEU A 69 -7.29 5.13 -0.02
N ASP A 70 -6.34 4.30 -0.45
CA ASP A 70 -5.39 4.66 -1.51
C ASP A 70 -6.09 4.80 -2.87
N TYR A 71 -7.06 3.94 -3.17
CA TYR A 71 -7.91 4.05 -4.36
C TYR A 71 -8.69 5.37 -4.35
N ALA A 72 -9.39 5.65 -3.25
CA ALA A 72 -10.18 6.88 -3.11
C ALA A 72 -9.30 8.13 -3.18
N ARG A 73 -8.10 8.10 -2.58
CA ARG A 73 -7.11 9.16 -2.69
C ARG A 73 -6.69 9.39 -4.14
N THR A 74 -6.37 8.33 -4.88
CA THR A 74 -5.92 8.42 -6.27
C THR A 74 -7.02 9.00 -7.15
N ARG A 75 -8.26 8.53 -6.98
CA ARG A 75 -9.43 9.07 -7.69
C ARG A 75 -9.69 10.52 -7.35
N LEU A 76 -9.64 10.90 -6.06
CA LEU A 76 -9.77 12.31 -5.65
C LEU A 76 -8.66 13.18 -6.25
N ALA A 77 -7.41 12.72 -6.24
CA ALA A 77 -6.28 13.47 -6.79
C ALA A 77 -6.44 13.71 -8.30
N SER A 78 -6.92 12.71 -9.05
CA SER A 78 -7.28 12.87 -10.47
C SER A 78 -8.46 13.81 -10.68
N ASP A 79 -9.44 13.82 -9.75
CA ASP A 79 -10.64 14.66 -9.83
C ASP A 79 -10.35 16.16 -9.61
N VAL A 80 -9.31 16.50 -8.84
CA VAL A 80 -8.87 17.91 -8.66
C VAL A 80 -8.41 18.54 -9.98
N GLY A 81 -7.96 17.75 -10.96
CA GLY A 81 -7.46 18.24 -12.25
C GLY A 81 -8.52 18.47 -13.32
N SER A 82 -9.69 17.82 -13.22
CA SER A 82 -10.68 17.78 -14.32
C SER A 82 -11.71 18.93 -14.32
N GLY A 83 -11.61 19.91 -13.41
CA GLY A 83 -12.48 21.10 -13.38
C GLY A 83 -13.94 20.86 -12.96
N LYS A 84 -14.43 19.61 -13.00
CA LYS A 84 -15.70 19.17 -12.39
C LYS A 84 -15.37 18.26 -11.22
N LYS A 85 -15.70 18.69 -10.00
CA LYS A 85 -15.66 17.82 -8.80
C LYS A 85 -16.68 16.71 -8.96
N THR A 86 -16.23 15.49 -9.21
CA THR A 86 -17.06 14.29 -9.27
C THR A 86 -17.24 13.68 -7.87
N PHE A 87 -16.32 13.97 -6.94
CA PHE A 87 -16.35 13.50 -5.56
C PHE A 87 -16.22 14.65 -4.55
N ASP A 88 -17.12 14.70 -3.56
CA ASP A 88 -17.07 15.73 -2.51
C ASP A 88 -16.04 15.42 -1.40
N GLY A 89 -15.61 14.16 -1.31
CA GLY A 89 -14.64 13.74 -0.32
C GLY A 89 -14.26 12.26 -0.42
N LEU A 90 -13.35 11.84 0.44
CA LEU A 90 -12.80 10.49 0.46
C LEU A 90 -13.88 9.43 0.75
N GLY A 91 -14.77 9.71 1.73
CA GLY A 91 -15.92 8.85 2.04
C GLY A 91 -16.99 8.81 0.95
N ASP A 92 -17.25 9.94 0.26
CA ASP A 92 -18.19 9.98 -0.87
C ASP A 92 -17.65 9.16 -2.05
N CYS A 93 -16.35 9.23 -2.32
CA CYS A 93 -15.70 8.42 -3.36
C CYS A 93 -15.80 6.92 -3.05
N ILE A 94 -15.47 6.50 -1.83
CA ILE A 94 -15.58 5.09 -1.42
C ILE A 94 -17.03 4.62 -1.54
N LYS A 95 -17.99 5.41 -1.05
CA LYS A 95 -19.42 5.04 -1.06
C LYS A 95 -19.98 4.97 -2.48
N LYS A 96 -19.69 5.95 -3.35
CA LYS A 96 -20.11 5.94 -4.77
C LYS A 96 -19.47 4.79 -5.53
N THR A 97 -18.19 4.51 -5.31
CA THR A 97 -17.52 3.38 -5.97
C THR A 97 -18.07 2.04 -5.48
N ALA A 98 -18.30 1.90 -4.17
CA ALA A 98 -18.87 0.68 -3.59
C ALA A 98 -20.34 0.45 -3.97
N ALA A 99 -21.11 1.53 -4.18
CA ALA A 99 -22.51 1.46 -4.65
C ALA A 99 -22.63 1.34 -6.18
N GLY A 100 -21.51 1.43 -6.90
CA GLY A 100 -21.46 1.29 -8.35
C GLY A 100 -21.61 -0.17 -8.81
N PRO A 101 -21.69 -0.40 -10.13
CA PRO A 101 -21.90 -1.73 -10.71
C PRO A 101 -20.81 -2.75 -10.37
N SER A 102 -19.60 -2.30 -10.05
CA SER A 102 -18.48 -3.16 -9.63
C SER A 102 -18.46 -3.47 -8.12
N GLY A 103 -19.33 -2.84 -7.34
CA GLY A 103 -19.43 -3.04 -5.90
C GLY A 103 -18.14 -2.72 -5.13
N VAL A 104 -17.99 -3.37 -3.97
CA VAL A 104 -16.80 -3.29 -3.11
C VAL A 104 -15.54 -3.81 -3.84
N MET A 105 -15.70 -4.74 -4.79
CA MET A 105 -14.59 -5.27 -5.58
C MET A 105 -13.98 -4.24 -6.52
N GLY A 106 -14.76 -3.22 -6.93
CA GLY A 106 -14.25 -2.06 -7.66
C GLY A 106 -13.23 -1.23 -6.89
N LEU A 107 -13.26 -1.26 -5.55
CA LEU A 107 -12.27 -0.60 -4.70
C LEU A 107 -10.93 -1.34 -4.71
N TYR A 108 -10.91 -2.64 -4.96
CA TYR A 108 -9.71 -3.48 -5.02
C TYR A 108 -9.10 -3.62 -6.42
N ASN A 109 -9.60 -2.83 -7.38
CA ASN A 109 -9.12 -2.89 -8.75
C ASN A 109 -7.66 -2.46 -8.82
N GLY A 110 -6.77 -3.37 -9.26
CA GLY A 110 -5.31 -3.18 -9.26
C GLY A 110 -4.55 -3.82 -8.09
N PHE A 111 -5.21 -4.50 -7.15
CA PHE A 111 -4.55 -5.16 -6.00
C PHE A 111 -3.41 -6.09 -6.45
N GLY A 112 -3.63 -6.88 -7.50
CA GLY A 112 -2.60 -7.76 -8.05
C GLY A 112 -1.39 -7.01 -8.60
N VAL A 113 -1.60 -5.86 -9.26
CA VAL A 113 -0.52 -5.00 -9.76
C VAL A 113 0.28 -4.41 -8.61
N SER A 114 -0.38 -4.00 -7.53
CA SER A 114 0.30 -3.48 -6.35
C SER A 114 1.11 -4.55 -5.62
N VAL A 115 0.60 -5.79 -5.52
CA VAL A 115 1.37 -6.92 -4.96
C VAL A 115 2.60 -7.22 -5.83
N ALA A 116 2.45 -7.27 -7.15
CA ALA A 116 3.58 -7.44 -8.08
C ALA A 116 4.60 -6.30 -7.95
N GLY A 117 4.14 -5.05 -7.78
CA GLY A 117 4.99 -3.89 -7.54
C GLY A 117 5.80 -3.98 -6.25
N ILE A 118 5.22 -4.50 -5.17
CA ILE A 118 5.95 -4.72 -3.89
C ILE A 118 7.04 -5.77 -4.07
N ILE A 119 6.75 -6.86 -4.79
CA ILE A 119 7.73 -7.92 -5.08
C ILE A 119 8.89 -7.36 -5.91
N ALA A 120 8.59 -6.62 -6.98
CA ALA A 120 9.60 -6.00 -7.82
C ALA A 120 10.44 -4.97 -7.03
N TYR A 121 9.78 -4.11 -6.24
CA TYR A 121 10.45 -3.12 -5.40
C TYR A 121 11.41 -3.76 -4.40
N ARG A 122 10.97 -4.79 -3.68
CA ARG A 122 11.84 -5.52 -2.75
C ARG A 122 12.96 -6.25 -3.48
N GLY A 123 12.69 -6.86 -4.64
CA GLY A 123 13.69 -7.53 -5.45
C GLY A 123 14.81 -6.58 -5.88
N VAL A 124 14.45 -5.40 -6.40
CA VAL A 124 15.43 -4.36 -6.78
C VAL A 124 16.19 -3.85 -5.56
N GLN A 125 15.49 -3.56 -4.45
CA GLN A 125 16.14 -3.10 -3.22
C GLN A 125 17.20 -4.11 -2.75
N PHE A 126 16.85 -5.39 -2.65
CA PHE A 126 17.81 -6.43 -2.29
C PHE A 126 18.96 -6.56 -3.28
N GLY A 127 18.68 -6.57 -4.60
CA GLY A 127 19.73 -6.67 -5.62
C GLY A 127 20.69 -5.49 -5.60
N THR A 128 20.19 -4.27 -5.38
CA THR A 128 21.03 -3.07 -5.25
C THR A 128 21.85 -3.09 -3.96
N PHE A 129 21.26 -3.50 -2.83
CA PHE A 129 22.00 -3.64 -1.57
C PHE A 129 23.12 -4.68 -1.69
N ASP A 130 22.90 -5.80 -2.39
CA ASP A 130 23.90 -6.86 -2.59
C ASP A 130 25.01 -6.47 -3.58
N THR A 131 24.71 -5.59 -4.55
CA THR A 131 25.71 -5.15 -5.55
C THR A 131 26.59 -4.00 -5.06
N ILE A 132 26.06 -3.14 -4.18
CA ILE A 132 26.73 -1.90 -3.74
C ILE A 132 27.41 -2.06 -2.39
N MET A 133 26.96 -2.98 -1.54
CA MET A 133 27.39 -3.13 -0.14
C MET A 133 28.01 -4.50 0.11
#